data_AF-A0A934G4G7-F1
#
_entry.id   AF-A0A934G4G7-F1
#
_cell.length_a   1.000
_cell.length_b   1.000
_cell.length_c   1.000
_cell.angle_alpha   90.00
_cell.angle_beta   90.00
_cell.angle_gamma   90.00
#
_symmetry.space_group_name_H-M   'P 1'
#
loop_
_entity.id
_entity.type
_entity.pdbx_description
1 polymer ?
#
loop_
_entity_poly.entity_id
_entity_poly.type
_entity_poly.pdbx_seq_one_letter_code
_entity_poly.pdbx_strand_id
1 'polypeptide(L)' 'MDSFQFDAEHEALLTLDGKIYSGGLPARALSLVREWLALHRDEIEQDWKLAQERKPINPIAPLE' A
#
# COMPACT_ATOMS: atom_id res chain seq x y z
N MET A 1 11.91 29.62 -12.03
CA MET A 1 11.62 29.05 -10.69
C MET A 1 10.12 29.05 -10.59
N ASP A 2 9.50 28.15 -11.35
CA ASP A 2 8.05 27.96 -11.33
C ASP A 2 7.80 26.73 -10.49
N SER A 3 7.31 26.99 -9.29
CA SER A 3 6.74 26.00 -8.41
C SER A 3 5.53 25.41 -9.12
N PHE A 4 5.73 24.31 -9.83
CA PHE A 4 4.64 23.51 -10.36
C PHE A 4 3.78 23.08 -9.17
N GLN A 5 2.55 23.61 -9.19
CA GLN A 5 1.47 23.26 -8.30
C GLN A 5 1.16 21.78 -8.52
N PHE A 6 1.56 20.93 -7.57
CA PHE A 6 1.24 19.50 -7.58
C PHE A 6 -0.20 19.33 -7.12
N ASP A 7 -1.04 18.76 -7.98
CA ASP A 7 -2.36 18.24 -7.62
C ASP A 7 -2.23 17.31 -6.40
N ALA A 8 -3.12 17.48 -5.42
CA ALA A 8 -3.03 16.92 -4.07
C ALA A 8 -3.39 15.42 -3.99
N GLU A 9 -3.01 14.62 -4.97
CA GLU A 9 -3.23 13.17 -4.99
C GLU A 9 -1.96 12.45 -4.57
N HIS A 10 -1.92 12.04 -3.30
CA HIS A 10 -0.80 11.27 -2.76
C HIS A 10 -0.97 9.79 -3.11
N GLU A 11 -0.24 9.33 -4.13
CA GLU A 11 -0.16 7.91 -4.51
C GLU A 11 1.22 7.35 -4.17
N ALA A 12 1.26 6.11 -3.67
CA ALA A 12 2.50 5.38 -3.50
C ALA A 12 2.33 3.89 -3.77
N LEU A 13 3.37 3.29 -4.36
CA LEU A 13 3.55 1.85 -4.41
C LEU A 13 4.43 1.45 -3.25
N LEU A 14 3.98 0.47 -2.48
CA LEU A 14 4.72 -0.05 -1.34
C LEU A 14 5.10 -1.51 -1.59
N THR A 15 6.25 -1.89 -1.07
CA THR A 15 6.63 -3.28 -0.91
C THR A 15 5.84 -3.91 0.26
N LEU A 16 5.74 -5.24 0.29
CA LEU A 16 5.03 -5.95 1.35
C LEU A 16 5.66 -5.76 2.75
N ASP A 17 6.93 -5.35 2.83
CA ASP A 17 7.61 -4.94 4.08
C ASP A 17 7.43 -3.45 4.42
N GLY A 18 6.53 -2.73 3.74
CA GLY A 18 6.11 -1.38 4.09
C GLY A 18 7.08 -0.27 3.69
N LYS A 19 7.96 -0.52 2.70
CA LYS A 19 8.84 0.50 2.12
C LYS A 19 8.20 1.08 0.86
N ILE A 20 8.40 2.38 0.64
CA ILE A 20 7.95 3.03 -0.60
C ILE A 20 8.87 2.58 -1.73
N TYR A 21 8.28 1.99 -2.76
CA TYR A 21 8.93 1.65 -4.02
C TYR A 21 8.85 2.80 -5.02
N SER A 22 7.70 3.49 -5.09
CA SER A 22 7.47 4.65 -5.97
C SER A 22 6.41 5.58 -5.38
N GLY A 23 6.43 6.86 -5.75
CA GLY A 23 5.47 7.86 -5.28
C GLY A 23 5.75 8.35 -3.85
N GLY A 24 4.71 8.81 -3.15
CA GLY A 24 4.86 9.37 -1.81
C GLY A 24 3.53 9.57 -1.07
N LEU A 25 3.51 9.13 0.19
CA LEU A 25 2.42 9.39 1.13
C LEU A 25 2.87 10.34 2.25
N PRO A 26 1.98 11.20 2.76
CA PRO A 26 2.22 11.93 3.99
C PRO A 26 2.53 10.96 5.14
N ALA A 27 3.37 11.37 6.08
CA ALA A 27 3.86 10.52 7.17
C ALA A 27 2.73 9.82 7.95
N ARG A 28 1.61 10.52 8.20
CA ARG A 28 0.44 9.95 8.87
C ARG A 28 -0.22 8.83 8.07
N ALA A 29 -0.43 9.03 6.77
CA ALA A 29 -1.01 8.02 5.89
C ALA A 29 -0.08 6.79 5.76
N LEU A 30 1.23 7.01 5.62
CA LEU A 30 2.20 5.93 5.59
C LEU A 30 2.19 5.10 6.89
N SER A 31 2.00 5.74 8.04
CA SER A 31 1.86 5.04 9.32
C SER A 31 0.64 4.12 9.35
N LEU A 32 -0.52 4.61 8.90
CA LEU A 32 -1.76 3.82 8.84
C LEU A 32 -1.62 2.64 7.87
N VAL A 33 -1.04 2.84 6.69
CA VAL A 33 -0.79 1.75 5.73
C VAL A 33 0.14 0.70 6.33
N ARG A 34 1.18 1.09 7.08
CA ARG A 34 2.09 0.13 7.74
C ARG A 34 1.43 -0.64 8.86
N GLU A 35 0.55 0.00 9.62
CA GLU A 35 -0.25 -0.68 10.66
C GLU A 35 -1.20 -1.70 10.02
N TRP A 36 -1.88 -1.31 8.94
CA TRP A 36 -2.70 -2.19 8.14
C TRP A 36 -1.90 -3.38 7.57
N LEU A 37 -0.73 -3.14 6.97
CA LEU A 37 0.17 -4.19 6.48
C LEU A 37 0.59 -5.16 7.59
N ALA A 38 0.82 -4.65 8.81
CA ALA A 38 1.21 -5.48 9.94
C ALA A 38 0.05 -6.37 10.45
N LEU A 39 -1.17 -5.83 10.47
CA LEU A 39 -2.38 -6.55 10.89
C LEU A 39 -2.76 -7.64 9.88
N HIS A 40 -2.60 -7.38 8.59
CA HIS A 40 -3.09 -8.25 7.51
C HIS A 40 -1.98 -9.03 6.78
N ARG A 41 -0.82 -9.19 7.40
CA ARG A 41 0.36 -9.77 6.74
C ARG A 41 0.09 -11.14 6.11
N ASP A 42 -0.55 -12.04 6.85
CA ASP A 42 -0.80 -13.41 6.39
C ASP A 42 -1.79 -13.43 5.21
N GLU A 43 -2.82 -12.59 5.25
CA GLU A 43 -3.81 -12.43 4.18
C GLU A 43 -3.15 -11.91 2.89
N ILE A 44 -2.29 -10.91 3.02
CA ILE A 44 -1.54 -10.33 1.90
C ILE A 44 -0.58 -11.35 1.29
N GLU A 45 0.13 -12.13 2.11
CA GLU A 45 1.01 -13.20 1.62
C GLU A 45 0.24 -14.30 0.90
N GLN A 46 -0.97 -14.64 1.37
CA GLN A 46 -1.87 -15.57 0.68
C GLN A 46 -2.35 -15.02 -0.66
N ASP A 47 -2.81 -13.77 -0.69
CA ASP A 47 -3.28 -13.13 -1.92
C ASP A 47 -2.14 -12.94 -2.94
N TRP A 48 -0.91 -12.69 -2.46
CA TRP A 48 0.26 -12.65 -3.33
C TRP A 48 0.54 -14.01 -4.01
N LYS A 49 0.31 -15.13 -3.30
CA LYS A 49 0.41 -16.47 -3.90
C LYS A 49 -0.71 -16.69 -4.93
N LEU A 50 -1.95 -16.32 -4.62
CA LEU A 50 -3.08 -16.42 -5.55
C LEU A 50 -2.85 -15.59 -6.82
N ALA A 51 -2.35 -14.37 -6.68
CA ALA A 51 -2.03 -13.48 -7.79
C ALA A 51 -0.98 -14.09 -8.74
N GLN A 52 0.09 -14.71 -8.18
CA GLN A 52 1.10 -15.40 -8.96
C GLN A 52 0.53 -16.59 -9.75
N GLU A 53 -0.46 -17.29 -9.18
CA GLU A 53 -1.19 -18.38 -9.84
C GLU A 53 -2.31 -17.90 -10.78
N ARG A 54 -2.46 -16.57 -10.96
CA ARG A 54 -3.55 -15.93 -11.72
C ARG A 54 -4.95 -16.31 -11.23
N LYS A 55 -5.07 -16.60 -9.94
CA LYS A 55 -6.34 -16.85 -9.27
C LYS A 55 -6.94 -15.55 -8.74
N PRO A 56 -8.27 -15.48 -8.54
CA PRO A 56 -8.90 -14.36 -7.84
C PRO A 56 -8.28 -14.18 -6.45
N ILE A 57 -7.97 -12.92 -6.11
CA ILE A 57 -7.54 -12.50 -4.78
C ILE A 57 -8.74 -12.21 -3.89
N ASN A 58 -8.54 -12.17 -2.57
CA ASN A 58 -9.59 -11.90 -1.61
C ASN A 58 -9.61 -10.41 -1.22
N PRO A 59 -10.76 -9.84 -0.87
CA PRO A 59 -10.78 -8.52 -0.28
C PRO A 59 -10.21 -8.58 1.14
N ILE A 60 -9.29 -7.67 1.45
CA ILE A 60 -8.73 -7.49 2.79
C ILE A 60 -9.41 -6.27 3.42
N ALA A 61 -9.91 -6.42 4.65
CA ALA A 61 -10.60 -5.34 5.35
C ALA A 61 -9.69 -4.12 5.54
N PRO A 62 -10.18 -2.88 5.44
CA PRO A 62 -9.39 -1.68 5.72
C PRO A 62 -9.07 -1.55 7.21
N LEU A 63 -8.14 -0.64 7.54
CA LEU A 63 -7.87 -0.26 8.92
C LEU A 63 -9.06 0.55 9.48
N GLU A 64 -9.52 0.19 10.68
CA GLU A 64 -10.60 0.89 11.43
C GLU A 64 -10.16 2.26 11.98
#